data_AF-A0A6G9FSH6-F1
#
_entry.id   AF-A0A6G9FSH6-F1
#
_cell.length_a   1.000
_cell.length_b   1.000
_cell.length_c   1.000
_cell.angle_alpha   90.00
_cell.angle_beta   90.00
_cell.angle_gamma   90.00
#
_symmetry.space_group_name_H-M   'P 1'
#
loop_
_entity.id
_entity.type
_entity.pdbx_description
1 polymer ?
#
loop_
_entity_poly.entity_id
_entity_poly.type
_entity_poly.pdbx_seq_one_letter_code
_entity_poly.pdbx_strand_id
1 'polypeptide(L)' 'MTVTREGPMLVEGPVEVVLDDGTTVRSDRFAVALCTCRRSRTYPWCDTSHRRRGRR' A
#
# COMPACT_ATOMS: atom_id res chain seq x y z
N MET A 1 -5.69 -0.78 -12.24
CA MET A 1 -5.70 -0.77 -10.76
C MET A 1 -6.70 -1.81 -10.26
N THR A 2 -6.28 -2.66 -9.33
CA THR A 2 -7.10 -3.77 -8.80
C THR A 2 -7.17 -3.71 -7.28
N VAL A 3 -8.37 -3.76 -6.72
CA VAL A 3 -8.58 -3.81 -5.26
C VAL A 3 -8.80 -5.26 -4.84
N THR A 4 -7.98 -5.75 -3.90
CA THR A 4 -8.14 -7.11 -3.36
C THR A 4 -8.96 -7.09 -2.09
N ARG A 5 -9.82 -8.11 -1.88
CA ARG A 5 -10.57 -8.26 -0.62
C ARG A 5 -9.58 -8.50 0.53
N GLU A 6 -9.63 -7.64 1.55
CA GLU A 6 -8.73 -7.65 2.73
C GLU A 6 -7.22 -7.51 2.44
N GLY A 7 -6.85 -7.17 1.21
CA GLY A 7 -5.46 -7.06 0.78
C GLY A 7 -5.13 -5.68 0.19
N PRO A 8 -3.91 -5.50 -0.33
CA PRO A 8 -3.49 -4.23 -0.91
C PRO A 8 -4.23 -3.92 -2.21
N MET A 9 -4.15 -2.65 -2.60
CA MET A 9 -4.53 -2.20 -3.93
C MET A 9 -3.32 -2.30 -4.86
N LEU A 10 -3.45 -3.03 -5.96
CA LEU A 10 -2.39 -3.17 -6.96
C LEU A 10 -2.52 -2.07 -8.00
N VAL A 11 -1.42 -1.36 -8.25
CA VAL A 11 -1.34 -0.24 -9.19
C VAL A 11 -0.14 -0.47 -10.11
N GLU A 12 -0.35 -0.33 -11.41
CA GLU A 12 0.73 -0.30 -12.40
C GLU A 12 1.47 1.03 -12.26
N GLY A 13 2.80 0.97 -12.26
CA GLY A 13 3.64 2.14 -12.08
C GLY A 13 4.33 2.62 -13.35
N PRO A 14 5.17 3.67 -13.25
CA PRO A 14 5.54 4.37 -12.01
C PRO A 14 4.38 5.14 -11.38
N VAL A 15 4.41 5.33 -10.05
CA VAL A 15 3.37 6.07 -9.32
C VAL A 15 3.94 7.11 -8.37
N GLU A 16 3.15 8.16 -8.16
CA GLU A 16 3.31 9.14 -7.11
C GLU A 16 2.08 9.09 -6.20
N VAL A 17 2.28 9.10 -4.89
CA VAL A 17 1.23 8.98 -3.88
C VAL A 17 1.32 10.18 -2.95
N VAL A 18 0.23 10.93 -2.87
CA VAL A 18 0.05 12.02 -1.90
C VAL A 18 -0.67 11.47 -0.68
N LEU A 19 -0.09 11.71 0.50
CA LEU A 19 -0.64 11.29 1.78
C LEU A 19 -1.54 12.37 2.40
N ASP A 20 -2.29 11.98 3.42
CA ASP A 20 -3.23 12.86 4.13
C ASP A 20 -2.53 14.07 4.80
N ASP A 21 -1.24 13.96 5.10
CA ASP A 21 -0.40 15.04 5.66
C ASP A 21 0.23 15.94 4.58
N GLY A 22 -0.07 15.69 3.30
CA GLY A 22 0.51 16.40 2.15
C GLY A 22 1.87 15.87 1.71
N THR A 23 2.44 14.86 2.37
CA THR A 23 3.70 14.25 1.96
C THR A 23 3.52 13.47 0.67
N THR A 24 4.44 13.65 -0.26
CA THR A 24 4.48 12.91 -1.53
C THR A 24 5.59 11.86 -1.51
N VAL A 25 5.24 10.62 -1.88
CA VAL A 25 6.21 9.54 -2.07
C VAL A 25 6.07 8.93 -3.45
N ARG A 26 7.20 8.51 -4.04
CA ARG A 26 7.27 8.01 -5.41
C ARG A 26 7.83 6.59 -5.45
N SER A 27 7.33 5.79 -6.38
CA SER A 27 7.92 4.51 -6.76
C SER A 27 8.08 4.44 -8.28
N ASP A 28 9.27 4.06 -8.72
CA ASP A 28 9.65 3.84 -10.12
C ASP A 28 9.39 2.41 -10.61
N ARG A 29 8.92 1.52 -9.72
CA ARG A 29 8.55 0.15 -10.06
C ARG A 29 7.39 0.13 -11.05
N PHE A 30 7.43 -0.81 -11.99
CA PHE A 30 6.35 -1.06 -12.96
C PHE A 30 5.04 -1.54 -12.34
N ALA A 31 5.07 -2.01 -11.09
CA ALA A 31 3.89 -2.34 -10.30
C ALA A 31 4.17 -2.12 -8.81
N VAL A 32 3.17 -1.65 -8.08
CA VAL A 32 3.22 -1.43 -6.63
C VAL A 32 1.97 -1.97 -5.94
N ALA A 33 2.11 -2.26 -4.65
CA ALA A 33 1.01 -2.61 -3.78
C ALA A 33 0.81 -1.50 -2.74
N LEU A 34 -0.32 -0.82 -2.78
CA LEU A 34 -0.69 0.21 -1.81
C LEU A 34 -1.41 -0.42 -0.61
N CYS A 35 -1.05 0.04 0.58
CA CYS A 35 -1.64 -0.41 1.83
C CYS A 35 -3.05 0.18 2.00
N THR A 36 -4.05 -0.70 2.08
CA THR A 36 -5.44 -0.35 2.40
C THR A 36 -5.78 -0.56 3.88
N CYS A 37 -4.93 -1.29 4.61
CA CYS A 37 -5.21 -1.69 6.00
C CYS A 37 -4.59 -0.78 7.07
N ARG A 38 -3.81 0.24 6.69
CA ARG A 38 -3.11 1.20 7.58
C ARG A 38 -2.16 0.56 8.62
N ARG A 39 -1.82 -0.73 8.50
CA ARG A 39 -0.91 -1.46 9.41
C ARG A 39 0.54 -1.56 8.92
N SER A 40 0.82 -1.05 7.71
CA SER A 40 2.17 -1.14 7.14
C SER A 40 3.17 -0.29 7.90
N ARG A 41 4.37 -0.82 8.12
CA ARG A 41 5.52 -0.07 8.67
C ARG A 41 6.20 0.82 7.63
N THR A 42 5.89 0.62 6.36
CA THR A 42 6.40 1.39 5.22
C THR A 42 5.26 2.05 4.46
N TYR A 43 4.22 2.50 5.18
CA TYR A 43 3.09 3.22 4.61
C TYR A 43 3.57 4.35 3.67
N PRO A 44 3.02 4.49 2.45
CA PRO A 44 1.80 3.87 1.93
C PRO A 44 1.98 2.49 1.27
N TRP A 45 3.19 1.95 1.21
CA TRP A 45 3.45 0.67 0.55
C TRP A 45 2.97 -0.50 1.41
N CYS A 46 2.46 -1.55 0.78
CA CYS A 46 2.10 -2.78 1.48
C CYS A 46 3.34 -3.60 1.82
N ASP A 47 3.55 -3.87 3.10
CA ASP A 47 4.64 -4.72 3.63
C ASP A 47 4.13 -6.10 4.11
N THR A 48 2.94 -6.51 3.65
CA THR A 48 2.19 -7.71 4.08
C THR A 48 1.66 -7.71 5.51
N SER A 49 1.77 -6.59 6.26
CA SER A 49 1.22 -6.48 7.62
C SER A 49 -0.29 -6.74 7.72
N HIS A 50 -1.04 -6.64 6.60
CA HIS A 50 -2.45 -6.99 6.56
C HIS A 50 -2.73 -8.46 6.94
N ARG A 51 -1.78 -9.37 6.67
CA ARG A 51 -1.88 -10.81 6.95
C ARG A 51 -1.71 -11.16 8.42
N ARG A 52 -1.16 -10.26 9.22
CA ARG A 52 -1.03 -10.42 10.67
C ARG A 52 -2.42 -10.25 11.29
N ARG A 53 -3.27 -11.27 11.16
CA ARG A 53 -4.46 -11.44 12.00
C ARG A 53 -3.94 -11.69 13.41
N GLY A 54 -4.27 -10.80 14.35
CA GLY A 54 -3.95 -11.03 15.76
C GLY A 54 -4.53 -12.38 16.18
N ARG A 55 -3.74 -13.17 16.93
CA ARG A 55 -4.29 -14.32 17.66
C ARG A 55 -5.48 -13.80 18.47
N ARG A 56 -6.68 -14.23 18.12
CA ARG A 56 -7.85 -14.26 19.00
C ARG A 56 -8.38 -15.68 18.96
#